data_AF-A0A820IC21-F1
#
_entry.id   AF-A0A820IC21-F1
#
_cell.length_a   1.000
_cell.length_b   1.000
_cell.length_c   1.000
_cell.angle_alpha   90.00
_cell.angle_beta   90.00
_cell.angle_gamma   90.00
#
_symmetry.space_group_name_H-M   'P 1'
#
loop_
_entity.id
_entity.type
_entity.pdbx_description
1 polymer ?
#
loop_
_entity_poly.entity_id
_entity_poly.type
_entity_poly.pdbx_seq_one_letter_code
_entity_poly.pdbx_strand_id
1 'polypeptide(L)'
;MSVLNGKTFVLELGSSIRFKAKQELINYLRQQNANISYILTASTDYVLVSNDIDTYKTRRAKQLGIPLLNVEYIYECRNLSIEKEPPNIKRFIVTSAEDKENFSKTGTIPVSGGGNSSTSAVKPIKFDLSKIKIWNSDDVE
;
A
#
# COMPACT_ATOMS: atom_id res chain seq x y z
N MET A 1 15.78 1.20 -19.45
CA MET A 1 15.32 1.79 -18.17
C MET A 1 14.69 0.70 -17.34
N SER A 2 14.89 0.67 -16.02
CA SER A 2 14.30 -0.36 -15.16
C SER A 2 12.79 -0.24 -15.05
N VAL A 3 12.08 -1.37 -14.97
CA VAL A 3 10.61 -1.41 -14.80
C VAL A 3 10.19 -0.91 -13.40
N LEU A 4 11.13 -0.89 -12.45
CA LEU A 4 10.90 -0.42 -11.08
C LEU A 4 11.17 1.09 -10.91
N ASN A 5 11.70 1.75 -11.96
CA ASN A 5 12.10 3.16 -11.89
C ASN A 5 10.91 4.08 -11.59
N GLY A 6 11.05 4.92 -10.57
CA GLY A 6 10.02 5.89 -10.16
C GLY A 6 8.81 5.29 -9.46
N LYS A 7 8.73 3.96 -9.31
CA LYS A 7 7.63 3.26 -8.63
C LYS A 7 7.80 3.32 -7.11
N THR A 8 6.70 3.54 -6.41
CA THR A 8 6.66 3.62 -4.95
C THR A 8 6.20 2.31 -4.34
N PHE A 9 7.09 1.68 -3.58
CA PHE A 9 6.84 0.42 -2.89
C PHE A 9 6.73 0.65 -1.38
N VAL A 10 5.75 -0.03 -0.77
CA VAL A 10 5.69 -0.20 0.69
C VAL A 10 6.05 -1.64 1.02
N LEU A 11 6.96 -1.82 1.98
CA LEU A 11 7.44 -3.13 2.40
C LEU A 11 6.67 -3.61 3.64
N GLU A 12 5.93 -4.70 3.50
CA GLU A 12 5.28 -5.41 4.60
C GLU A 12 5.85 -6.83 4.69
N LEU A 13 7.08 -6.88 5.19
CA LEU A 13 7.86 -8.12 5.29
C LEU A 13 7.76 -8.65 6.72
N GLY A 14 7.12 -9.80 6.90
CA GLY A 14 6.99 -10.46 8.19
C GLY A 14 8.32 -10.89 8.80
N SER A 15 8.26 -11.64 9.91
CA SER A 15 9.45 -12.23 10.55
C SER A 15 10.08 -13.36 9.74
N SER A 16 9.38 -13.90 8.72
CA SER A 16 9.86 -14.97 7.86
C SER A 16 11.09 -14.58 7.02
N ILE A 17 11.24 -13.29 6.68
CA ILE A 17 12.40 -12.80 5.93
C ILE A 17 13.47 -12.33 6.91
N ARG A 18 14.68 -12.89 6.77
CA ARG A 18 15.85 -12.52 7.58
C ARG A 18 16.25 -11.06 7.33
N PHE A 19 16.79 -10.40 8.35
CA PHE A 19 17.21 -8.99 8.27
C PHE A 19 18.14 -8.70 7.08
N LYS A 20 19.14 -9.56 6.85
CA LYS A 20 20.08 -9.42 5.72
C LYS A 20 19.35 -9.41 4.37
N ALA A 21 18.39 -10.31 4.17
CA ALA A 21 17.60 -10.37 2.95
C ALA A 21 16.70 -9.13 2.78
N LYS A 22 16.18 -8.56 3.86
CA LYS A 22 15.44 -7.28 3.81
C LYS A 22 16.35 -6.13 3.34
N GLN A 23 17.58 -6.06 3.85
CA GLN A 23 18.55 -5.04 3.43
C GLN A 23 18.94 -5.20 1.96
N GLU A 24 19.17 -6.44 1.51
CA GLU A 24 19.47 -6.73 0.09
C GLU A 24 18.32 -6.29 -0.83
N LEU A 25 17.07 -6.57 -0.44
CA LEU A 25 15.89 -6.14 -1.20
C LEU A 25 15.79 -4.60 -1.29
N ILE A 26 15.97 -3.91 -0.16
CA ILE A 26 15.96 -2.45 -0.09
C ILE A 26 17.04 -1.85 -1.00
N ASN A 27 18.26 -2.40 -0.93
CA ASN A 27 19.38 -1.94 -1.74
C ASN A 27 19.12 -2.17 -3.23
N TYR A 28 18.56 -3.31 -3.60
CA TYR A 28 18.19 -3.59 -4.98
C TYR A 28 17.13 -2.61 -5.51
N LEU A 29 16.05 -2.37 -4.76
CA LEU A 29 15.01 -1.40 -5.14
C LEU A 29 15.60 0.00 -5.35
N ARG A 30 16.50 0.45 -4.47
CA ARG A 30 17.20 1.74 -4.61
C ARG A 30 18.09 1.79 -5.85
N GLN A 31 18.84 0.72 -6.13
CA GLN A 31 19.67 0.62 -7.35
C GLN A 31 18.83 0.71 -8.64
N GLN A 32 17.57 0.29 -8.58
CA GLN A 32 16.63 0.37 -9.69
C GLN A 32 15.86 1.70 -9.75
N ASN A 33 16.26 2.71 -8.95
CA ASN A 33 15.59 4.01 -8.80
C ASN A 33 14.11 3.89 -8.37
N ALA A 34 13.78 2.86 -7.59
CA ALA A 34 12.46 2.72 -6.98
C ALA A 34 12.41 3.50 -5.65
N ASN A 35 11.24 4.06 -5.35
CA ASN A 35 10.98 4.75 -4.09
C ASN A 35 10.48 3.76 -3.05
N ILE A 36 11.04 3.80 -1.85
CA ILE A 36 10.59 2.97 -0.72
C ILE A 36 9.91 3.88 0.29
N SER A 37 8.61 3.66 0.51
CA SER A 37 7.84 4.37 1.52
C SER A 37 7.58 3.46 2.73
N TYR A 38 7.61 4.06 3.92
CA TYR A 38 7.20 3.40 5.16
C TYR A 38 5.73 3.66 5.50
N ILE A 39 5.12 4.63 4.81
CA ILE A 39 3.73 5.05 4.98
C ILE A 39 2.95 4.66 3.73
N LEU A 40 1.79 4.03 3.95
CA LEU A 40 0.88 3.72 2.86
C LEU A 40 0.07 4.97 2.49
N THR A 41 0.22 5.43 1.25
CA THR A 41 -0.47 6.61 0.71
C THR A 41 -1.18 6.25 -0.60
N ALA A 42 -2.09 7.12 -1.07
CA ALA A 42 -2.75 6.93 -2.37
C ALA A 42 -1.76 6.99 -3.57
N SER A 43 -0.55 7.52 -3.35
CA SER A 43 0.54 7.55 -4.35
C SER A 43 1.41 6.30 -4.33
N THR A 44 1.13 5.34 -3.44
CA THR A 44 1.84 4.05 -3.41
C THR A 44 1.39 3.20 -4.59
N ASP A 45 2.33 2.76 -5.43
CA ASP A 45 2.03 1.90 -6.57
C ASP A 45 1.80 0.45 -6.13
N TYR A 46 2.64 -0.08 -5.24
CA TYR A 46 2.62 -1.49 -4.85
C TYR A 46 2.95 -1.70 -3.38
N VAL A 47 2.36 -2.73 -2.77
CA VAL A 47 2.77 -3.23 -1.45
C VAL A 47 3.43 -4.59 -1.60
N LEU A 48 4.69 -4.72 -1.19
CA LEU A 48 5.41 -5.99 -1.22
C LEU A 48 5.18 -6.76 0.09
N VAL A 49 4.68 -7.98 -0.04
CA VAL A 49 4.36 -8.87 1.07
C VAL A 49 5.19 -10.15 0.98
N SER A 50 5.70 -10.61 2.12
CA SER A 50 6.49 -11.86 2.18
C SER A 50 5.62 -13.11 2.17
N ASN A 51 4.41 -13.03 2.72
CA ASN A 51 3.39 -14.07 2.82
C ASN A 51 2.00 -13.38 2.75
N ASP A 52 0.91 -14.15 2.66
CA ASP A 52 -0.43 -13.60 2.88
C ASP A 52 -0.61 -13.26 4.37
N ILE A 53 -0.20 -12.04 4.73
CA ILE A 53 -0.26 -11.53 6.10
C ILE A 53 -1.40 -10.52 6.16
N ASP A 54 -2.39 -10.77 7.01
CA ASP A 54 -3.43 -9.80 7.32
C ASP A 54 -2.89 -8.79 8.35
N THR A 55 -2.43 -7.64 7.85
CA THR A 55 -1.96 -6.53 8.68
C THR A 55 -2.77 -5.28 8.37
N TYR A 56 -2.63 -4.27 9.22
CA TYR A 56 -3.22 -2.96 8.96
C TYR A 56 -2.87 -2.42 7.57
N LYS A 57 -1.61 -2.57 7.12
CA LYS A 57 -1.18 -2.05 5.81
C LYS A 57 -1.74 -2.87 4.66
N THR A 58 -1.83 -4.19 4.78
CA THR A 58 -2.40 -5.02 3.70
C THR A 58 -3.90 -4.82 3.57
N ARG A 59 -4.62 -4.72 4.70
CA ARG A 59 -6.05 -4.35 4.70
C ARG A 59 -6.28 -2.95 4.13
N ARG A 60 -5.44 -1.98 4.50
CA ARG A 60 -5.56 -0.61 3.99
C ARG A 60 -5.20 -0.52 2.50
N ALA A 61 -4.24 -1.31 2.03
CA ALA A 61 -3.90 -1.39 0.61
C ALA A 61 -5.09 -1.88 -0.21
N LYS A 62 -5.78 -2.95 0.24
CA LYS A 62 -7.02 -3.44 -0.37
C LYS A 62 -8.11 -2.34 -0.43
N GLN A 63 -8.29 -1.58 0.66
CA GLN A 63 -9.24 -0.46 0.69
C GLN A 63 -8.89 0.68 -0.26
N LEU A 64 -7.61 0.85 -0.59
CA LEU A 64 -7.14 1.88 -1.51
C LEU A 64 -7.01 1.37 -2.96
N GLY A 65 -7.32 0.09 -3.21
CA GLY A 65 -7.16 -0.55 -4.51
C GLY A 65 -5.69 -0.76 -4.91
N ILE A 66 -4.77 -0.68 -3.93
CA ILE A 66 -3.34 -0.84 -4.15
C ILE A 66 -3.02 -2.34 -4.21
N PRO A 67 -2.37 -2.82 -5.29
CA PRO A 67 -1.98 -4.21 -5.44
C PRO A 67 -0.97 -4.67 -4.39
N LEU A 68 -1.24 -5.84 -3.82
CA LEU A 68 -0.33 -6.60 -2.96
C LEU A 68 0.47 -7.56 -3.83
N LEU A 69 1.79 -7.43 -3.85
CA LEU A 69 2.70 -8.27 -4.63
C LEU A 69 3.57 -9.13 -3.71
N ASN A 70 3.76 -10.40 -4.06
CA ASN A 70 4.75 -11.24 -3.39
C ASN A 70 6.16 -10.72 -3.69
N VAL A 71 7.04 -10.73 -2.67
CA VAL A 71 8.48 -10.39 -2.80
C VAL A 71 9.17 -11.18 -3.92
N GLU A 72 8.70 -12.38 -4.23
CA GLU A 72 9.18 -13.19 -5.37
C GLU A 72 9.18 -12.42 -6.69
N TYR A 73 8.24 -11.48 -6.89
CA TYR A 73 8.23 -10.60 -8.07
C TYR A 73 9.56 -9.85 -8.26
N ILE A 74 10.13 -9.35 -7.16
CA ILE A 74 11.39 -8.59 -7.21
C ILE A 74 12.57 -9.52 -7.45
N TYR A 75 12.53 -10.75 -6.92
CA TYR A 75 13.55 -11.75 -7.20
C TYR A 75 13.52 -12.19 -8.67
N GLU A 76 12.34 -12.34 -9.26
CA GLU A 76 12.19 -12.62 -10.69
C GLU A 76 12.68 -11.44 -11.55
N CYS A 77 12.37 -10.20 -11.17
CA CYS A 77 12.92 -9.00 -11.83
C CYS A 77 14.45 -8.93 -11.75
N ARG A 78 15.06 -9.55 -10.73
CA ARG A 78 16.50 -9.61 -10.56
C ARG A 78 17.13 -10.72 -11.40
N ASN A 79 16.47 -11.87 -11.49
CA ASN A 79 16.98 -13.04 -12.20
C ASN A 79 16.80 -12.91 -13.72
N LEU A 80 15.67 -12.35 -14.14
CA LEU A 80 15.45 -11.90 -15.50
C LEU A 80 16.17 -10.56 -15.63
N SER A 81 17.43 -10.54 -16.02
CA SER A 81 18.13 -9.29 -16.38
C SER A 81 17.17 -8.42 -17.19
N ILE A 82 16.85 -7.23 -16.64
CA ILE A 82 15.70 -6.35 -16.94
C ILE A 82 15.59 -5.93 -18.44
N GLU A 83 16.51 -6.38 -19.29
CA GLU A 83 16.55 -6.14 -20.73
C GLU A 83 15.52 -6.94 -21.54
N LYS A 84 14.90 -8.01 -20.99
CA LYS A 84 14.02 -8.91 -21.76
C LYS A 84 12.57 -8.99 -21.29
N GLU A 85 12.01 -7.86 -20.87
CA GLU A 85 10.61 -7.70 -20.39
C GLU A 85 10.42 -8.02 -18.90
N PRO A 86 9.57 -7.24 -18.20
CA PRO A 86 9.24 -7.55 -16.81
C PRO A 86 8.46 -8.85 -16.67
N PRO A 87 8.68 -9.60 -15.58
CA PRO A 87 7.83 -10.73 -15.25
C PRO A 87 6.37 -10.27 -15.13
N ASN A 88 5.45 -11.14 -15.55
CA ASN A 88 4.03 -10.83 -15.52
C ASN A 88 3.56 -10.60 -14.06
N ILE A 89 3.36 -9.32 -13.70
CA ILE A 89 2.94 -8.85 -12.37
C ILE A 89 1.74 -9.63 -11.83
N LYS A 90 0.80 -10.04 -12.70
CA LYS A 90 -0.45 -10.72 -12.32
C LYS A 90 -0.20 -12.03 -11.57
N ARG A 91 0.91 -12.72 -11.87
CA ARG A 91 1.26 -13.99 -11.21
C ARG A 91 1.62 -13.79 -9.74
N PHE A 92 2.09 -12.60 -9.40
CA PHE A 92 2.60 -12.29 -8.06
C PHE A 92 1.60 -11.51 -7.22
N ILE A 93 0.43 -11.18 -7.75
CA ILE A 93 -0.63 -10.53 -6.98
C ILE A 93 -1.18 -11.52 -5.93
N VAL A 94 -1.24 -11.08 -4.67
CA VAL A 94 -1.64 -11.89 -3.50
C VAL A 94 -3.13 -11.68 -3.14
N THR A 95 -3.94 -11.20 -4.08
CA THR A 95 -5.38 -10.95 -3.89
C THR A 95 -6.27 -11.99 -4.58
N SER A 96 -7.59 -11.85 -4.45
CA SER A 96 -8.57 -12.79 -5.01
C SER A 96 -8.47 -12.89 -6.54
N ALA A 97 -8.98 -13.98 -7.13
CA ALA A 97 -8.96 -14.16 -8.59
C ALA A 97 -9.69 -13.03 -9.35
N GLU A 98 -10.76 -12.51 -8.76
CA GLU A 98 -11.51 -11.36 -9.27
C GLU A 98 -10.64 -10.08 -9.27
N ASP A 99 -9.90 -9.84 -8.19
CA ASP A 99 -8.97 -8.71 -8.11
C ASP A 99 -7.84 -8.81 -9.15
N LYS A 100 -7.37 -10.03 -9.46
CA LYS A 100 -6.37 -10.28 -10.50
C LYS A 100 -6.91 -10.00 -11.90
N GLU A 101 -8.15 -10.39 -12.18
CA GLU A 101 -8.81 -10.06 -13.45
C GLU A 101 -9.09 -8.56 -13.58
N ASN A 102 -9.47 -7.90 -12.50
CA ASN A 102 -9.73 -6.48 -12.53
C ASN A 102 -8.43 -5.67 -12.71
N PHE A 103 -7.37 -6.00 -11.96
CA PHE A 103 -6.04 -5.42 -12.20
C PHE A 103 -5.56 -5.64 -13.64
N SER A 104 -5.89 -6.79 -14.23
CA SER A 104 -5.56 -7.10 -15.62
C SER A 104 -6.20 -6.17 -16.64
N LYS A 105 -7.37 -5.61 -16.33
CA LYS A 105 -8.16 -4.75 -17.21
C LYS A 105 -7.91 -3.27 -16.95
N THR A 106 -7.75 -2.87 -15.68
CA THR A 106 -7.69 -1.45 -15.28
C THR A 106 -6.36 -1.02 -14.67
N GLY A 107 -5.45 -1.96 -14.37
CA GLY A 107 -4.20 -1.67 -13.65
C GLY A 107 -4.40 -1.33 -12.17
N THR A 108 -5.63 -1.42 -11.66
CA THR A 108 -6.03 -1.14 -10.29
C THR A 108 -6.99 -2.22 -9.80
N ILE A 109 -7.03 -2.44 -8.48
CA ILE A 109 -7.96 -3.40 -7.90
C ILE A 109 -9.21 -2.64 -7.42
N PRO A 110 -10.43 -3.04 -7.81
CA PRO A 110 -11.65 -2.40 -7.36
C PRO A 110 -11.81 -2.59 -5.86
N VAL A 111 -12.15 -1.50 -5.17
CA VAL A 111 -12.26 -1.49 -3.72
C VAL A 111 -13.56 -2.18 -3.31
N SER A 112 -13.46 -3.34 -2.66
CA SER A 112 -14.61 -4.01 -2.02
C SER A 112 -15.06 -3.17 -0.82
N GLY A 113 -16.04 -2.31 -1.07
CA GLY A 113 -16.56 -1.34 -0.09
C GLY A 113 -16.93 0.02 -0.67
N GLY A 114 -16.65 0.27 -1.96
CA GLY A 114 -17.06 1.47 -2.69
C GLY A 114 -18.40 1.32 -3.40
N GLY A 115 -19.42 0.78 -2.74
CA GLY A 115 -20.78 0.91 -3.24
C GLY A 115 -21.19 2.38 -3.14
N ASN A 116 -21.52 2.99 -4.28
CA ASN A 116 -22.02 4.36 -4.40
C ASN A 116 -22.86 4.80 -3.19
N SER A 117 -22.32 5.71 -2.38
CA SER A 117 -23.15 6.67 -1.67
C SER A 117 -22.75 8.04 -2.19
N SER A 118 -23.73 8.65 -2.85
CA SER A 118 -23.88 10.08 -3.10
C SER A 118 -23.01 10.96 -2.19
N THR A 119 -22.50 12.06 -2.74
CA THR A 119 -22.09 13.24 -1.98
C THR A 119 -23.22 13.69 -1.06
N SER A 120 -23.39 13.03 0.09
CA SER A 120 -24.20 13.53 1.18
C SER A 120 -23.34 14.61 1.80
N ALA A 121 -23.64 15.86 1.46
CA ALA A 121 -23.04 17.03 2.07
C ALA A 121 -23.00 16.81 3.59
N VAL A 122 -21.79 16.68 4.14
CA VAL A 122 -21.57 16.60 5.58
C VAL A 122 -22.15 17.89 6.15
N LYS A 123 -23.27 17.79 6.88
CA LYS A 123 -23.86 18.96 7.53
C LYS A 123 -22.79 19.51 8.48
N PRO A 124 -22.41 20.79 8.37
CA PRO A 124 -21.45 21.38 9.30
C PRO A 124 -22.04 21.28 10.70
N ILE A 125 -21.33 20.60 11.59
CA ILE A 125 -21.65 20.58 13.02
C ILE A 125 -21.45 22.02 13.50
N LYS A 126 -22.54 22.71 13.84
CA LYS A 126 -22.46 24.01 14.51
C LYS A 126 -21.96 23.78 15.92
N PHE A 127 -20.68 24.08 16.13
CA PHE A 127 -20.06 24.06 17.45
C PHE A 127 -20.38 25.37 18.16
N ASP A 128 -21.03 25.28 19.33
CA ASP A 128 -21.36 26.44 20.15
C ASP A 128 -20.32 26.56 21.27
N LEU A 129 -19.40 27.51 21.10
CA LEU A 129 -18.30 27.77 22.03
C LEU A 129 -18.80 28.22 23.41
N SER A 130 -20.04 28.72 23.53
CA SER A 130 -20.62 29.16 24.81
C SER A 130 -21.01 28.02 25.76
N LYS A 131 -21.09 26.79 25.25
CA LYS A 131 -21.45 25.59 26.03
C LYS A 131 -20.23 24.84 26.57
N ILE A 132 -19.03 25.30 26.24
CA ILE A 132 -17.79 24.72 26.76
C ILE A 132 -17.66 25.21 28.18
N LYS A 133 -17.75 24.29 29.14
CA LYS A 133 -17.47 24.59 30.55
C LYS A 133 -15.99 24.90 30.70
N ILE A 134 -15.67 26.19 30.82
CA ILE A 134 -14.32 26.66 31.17
C ILE A 134 -14.23 26.57 32.69
N TRP A 135 -13.27 25.79 33.19
CA TRP A 135 -12.94 25.78 34.61
C TRP A 135 -11.98 26.94 34.87
N ASN A 136 -12.45 27.94 35.59
CA ASN A 136 -11.59 29.03 36.02
C ASN A 136 -10.78 28.55 37.23
N SER A 137 -9.55 29.04 37.34
CA SER A 137 -8.59 28.63 38.39
C SER A 137 -9.02 29.00 39.82
N ASP A 138 -10.19 29.60 39.99
CA ASP A 138 -10.79 29.95 41.29
C ASP A 138 -11.67 28.83 41.87
N ASP A 139 -11.88 27.71 41.16
CA ASP A 139 -12.65 26.55 41.64
C ASP A 139 -11.81 25.55 42.48
N VAL A 140 -10.66 25.98 43.01
CA VAL A 140 -9.85 25.20 43.97
C VAL A 140 -9.82 25.94 45.30
N GLU A 141 -10.86 25.70 46.11
CA GLU A 141 -10.87 25.97 47.56
C GLU A 141 -10.94 24.64 48.32
#